data_AF-X1B7V8-F1
#
_entry.id   AF-X1B7V8-F1
#
_cell.length_a   1.000
_cell.length_b   1.000
_cell.length_c   1.000
_cell.angle_alpha   90.00
_cell.angle_beta   90.00
_cell.angle_gamma   90.00
#
_symmetry.space_group_name_H-M   'P 1'
#
loop_
_entity.id
_entity.type
_entity.pdbx_description
1 polymer ?
#
loop_
_entity_poly.entity_id
_entity_poly.type
_entity_poly.pdbx_seq_one_letter_code
_entity_poly.pdbx_strand_id
1 'polypeptide(L)'
;VVPEEIKELEDYGVTKIYSPEDGARLGLQGIIDHMASLLDFSPLKNSDFDLDQLSSKNKLQVARLITAIELAQDEESKDLSSIKNKIKNKAAKKTIPVIGMTGTGGAGKSSLTDELILRLLRDIKDIHIAIISCDPSRRKTGGALLGDRIRMNAIDSPRVYMRSLATRRSLTEIPVVLPDVIEVVKAAGFDLVIAETAGIGQGDSSVIDLVDLSIYVMTSEFGAASQLEKIDMLDFADIVVVNKFEKLYMASLIGRNRYPLYSFLNSSIYDLMHRTVVPYMDYFHPGFSAASGG
;
A
#
# COMPACT_ATOMS: atom_id res chain seq x y z
N VAL A 1 33.62 2.62 15.43
CA VAL A 1 33.05 2.93 16.75
C VAL A 1 33.95 2.26 17.76
N VAL A 2 34.54 3.04 18.66
CA VAL A 2 35.44 2.54 19.71
C VAL A 2 34.58 1.80 20.75
N PRO A 3 35.07 0.75 21.44
CA PRO A 3 34.27 0.03 22.45
C PRO A 3 33.63 0.93 23.52
N GLU A 4 34.26 2.05 23.85
CA GLU A 4 33.75 3.04 24.78
C GLU A 4 32.48 3.74 24.28
N GLU A 5 32.44 4.13 23.00
CA GLU A 5 31.25 4.74 22.36
C GLU A 5 30.09 3.74 22.25
N ILE A 6 30.39 2.47 21.98
CA ILE A 6 29.37 1.40 21.97
C ILE A 6 28.70 1.33 23.32
N LYS A 7 29.50 1.26 24.39
CA LYS A 7 28.98 1.17 25.75
C LYS A 7 28.18 2.41 26.13
N GLU A 8 28.66 3.61 25.81
CA GLU A 8 27.95 4.86 26.09
C GLU A 8 26.57 4.89 25.43
N LEU A 9 26.47 4.49 24.15
CA LEU A 9 25.20 4.45 23.43
C LEU A 9 24.27 3.34 23.95
N GLU A 10 24.81 2.20 24.34
CA GLU A 10 24.03 1.12 24.95
C GLU A 10 23.47 1.54 26.32
N ASP A 11 24.29 2.18 27.16
CA ASP A 11 23.88 2.73 28.45
C ASP A 11 22.84 3.87 28.29
N TYR A 12 22.89 4.62 27.18
CA TYR A 12 21.91 5.65 26.86
C TYR A 12 20.54 5.08 26.46
N GLY A 13 20.49 3.84 25.94
CA GLY A 13 19.24 3.15 25.59
C GLY A 13 19.21 2.50 24.21
N VAL A 14 20.33 2.47 23.47
CA VAL A 14 20.44 1.62 22.27
C VAL A 14 20.49 0.15 22.72
N THR A 15 19.59 -0.70 22.23
CA THR A 15 19.54 -2.10 22.68
C THR A 15 20.84 -2.87 22.45
N LYS A 16 21.46 -2.70 21.27
CA LYS A 16 22.72 -3.35 20.93
C LYS A 16 23.40 -2.66 19.73
N ILE A 17 24.70 -2.43 19.80
CA ILE A 17 25.56 -2.11 18.65
C ILE A 17 26.53 -3.28 18.43
N TYR A 18 26.52 -3.86 17.23
CA TYR A 18 27.40 -4.98 16.88
C TYR A 18 28.75 -4.47 16.38
N SER A 19 29.84 -4.88 17.03
CA SER A 19 31.20 -4.52 16.61
C SER A 19 31.76 -5.52 15.57
N PRO A 20 32.89 -5.20 14.91
CA PRO A 20 33.59 -6.17 14.07
C PRO A 20 33.97 -7.46 14.82
N GLU A 21 34.32 -7.37 16.10
CA GLU A 21 34.61 -8.53 16.96
C GLU A 21 33.36 -9.39 17.19
N ASP A 22 32.19 -8.78 17.37
CA ASP A 22 30.92 -9.51 17.40
C ASP A 22 30.67 -10.23 16.06
N GLY A 23 30.97 -9.58 14.93
CA GLY A 23 30.92 -10.19 13.61
C GLY A 23 31.84 -11.40 13.46
N ALA A 24 33.06 -11.32 13.98
CA ALA A 24 34.01 -12.44 13.97
C ALA A 24 33.56 -13.60 14.87
N ARG A 25 32.91 -13.30 16.01
CA ARG A 25 32.48 -14.28 17.00
C ARG A 25 31.16 -14.98 16.64
N LEU A 26 30.16 -14.20 16.22
CA LEU A 26 28.80 -14.67 15.97
C LEU A 26 28.55 -15.01 14.49
N GLY A 27 29.35 -14.44 13.59
CA GLY A 27 29.06 -14.43 12.16
C GLY A 27 27.85 -13.56 11.81
N LEU A 28 27.63 -13.33 10.52
CA LEU A 28 26.49 -12.53 10.04
C LEU A 28 25.14 -13.13 10.46
N GLN A 29 24.98 -14.45 10.33
CA GLN A 29 23.73 -15.11 10.71
C GLN A 29 23.49 -15.00 12.23
N GLY A 30 24.50 -15.21 13.06
CA GLY A 30 24.36 -15.11 14.52
C GLY A 30 24.01 -13.70 15.00
N ILE A 31 24.48 -12.66 14.31
CA ILE A 31 24.05 -11.28 14.56
C ILE A 31 22.55 -11.12 14.28
N ILE A 32 22.06 -11.62 13.14
CA ILE A 32 20.65 -11.52 12.78
C ILE A 32 19.77 -12.33 13.73
N ASP A 33 20.20 -13.54 14.10
CA ASP A 33 19.45 -14.40 15.03
C ASP A 33 19.36 -13.77 16.43
N HIS A 34 20.45 -13.17 16.92
CA HIS A 34 20.44 -12.43 18.18
C HIS A 34 19.56 -11.17 18.10
N MET A 35 19.62 -10.43 16.99
CA MET A 35 18.73 -9.28 16.78
C MET A 35 17.26 -9.71 16.75
N ALA A 36 16.93 -10.82 16.09
CA ALA A 36 15.58 -11.34 16.01
C ALA A 36 15.06 -11.79 17.39
N SER A 37 15.89 -12.45 18.20
CA SER A 37 15.49 -12.90 19.54
C SER A 37 15.19 -11.74 20.50
N LEU A 38 15.89 -10.60 20.36
CA LEU A 38 15.60 -9.38 21.11
C LEU A 38 14.27 -8.72 20.72
N LEU A 39 13.76 -9.02 19.52
CA LEU A 39 12.51 -8.49 18.99
C LEU A 39 11.31 -9.44 19.16
N ASP A 40 11.54 -10.64 19.71
CA ASP A 40 10.51 -11.67 19.90
C ASP A 40 9.67 -11.40 21.16
N PHE A 41 8.89 -10.33 21.11
CA PHE A 41 7.93 -9.98 22.15
C PHE A 41 6.69 -9.32 21.55
N SER A 42 5.55 -9.42 22.25
CA SER A 42 4.35 -8.70 21.84
C SER A 42 4.48 -7.21 22.18
N PRO A 43 4.28 -6.28 21.22
CA PRO A 43 4.30 -4.85 21.51
C PRO A 43 3.02 -4.35 22.20
N LEU A 44 2.03 -5.22 22.40
CA LEU A 44 0.72 -4.86 22.93
C LEU A 44 0.70 -4.82 24.46
N LYS A 45 -0.02 -3.83 24.99
CA LYS A 45 -0.35 -3.65 26.41
C LYS A 45 -1.87 -3.61 26.58
N ASN A 46 -2.37 -3.88 27.78
CA ASN A 46 -3.81 -3.88 28.07
C ASN A 46 -4.51 -2.53 27.78
N SER A 47 -3.79 -1.40 27.79
CA SER A 47 -4.29 -0.06 27.45
C SER A 47 -4.59 0.14 25.96
N ASP A 48 -4.15 -0.77 25.09
CA ASP A 48 -4.17 -0.56 23.64
C ASP A 48 -5.55 -0.78 23.00
N PHE A 49 -6.55 -1.10 23.83
CA PHE A 49 -7.95 -1.32 23.43
C PHE A 49 -8.88 -0.15 23.80
N ASP A 50 -8.33 0.96 24.29
CA ASP A 50 -9.11 2.17 24.55
C ASP A 50 -9.56 2.82 23.22
N LEU A 51 -10.84 2.67 22.91
CA LEU A 51 -11.47 3.20 21.69
C LEU A 51 -11.80 4.70 21.80
N ASP A 52 -11.77 5.29 22.98
CA ASP A 52 -12.02 6.72 23.17
C ASP A 52 -10.82 7.54 22.66
N GLN A 53 -9.62 6.96 22.71
CA GLN A 53 -8.40 7.54 22.15
C GLN A 53 -8.21 7.26 20.65
N LEU A 54 -9.06 6.43 20.04
CA LEU A 54 -8.97 6.08 18.62
C LEU A 54 -9.38 7.29 17.76
N SER A 55 -8.39 7.90 17.11
CA SER A 55 -8.55 9.05 16.22
C SER A 55 -7.46 9.10 15.15
N SER A 56 -7.72 9.79 14.04
CA SER A 56 -6.74 10.04 12.95
C SER A 56 -5.49 10.81 13.43
N LYS A 57 -5.59 11.53 14.55
CA LYS A 57 -4.48 12.24 15.20
C LYS A 57 -3.63 11.33 16.09
N ASN A 58 -4.21 10.28 16.68
CA ASN A 58 -3.50 9.31 17.51
C ASN A 58 -3.09 8.07 16.70
N LYS A 59 -2.10 8.25 15.81
CA LYS A 59 -1.61 7.20 14.90
C LYS A 59 -1.06 5.98 15.63
N LEU A 60 -0.50 6.16 16.84
CA LEU A 60 0.05 5.06 17.64
C LEU A 60 -1.07 4.13 18.12
N GLN A 61 -2.20 4.69 18.57
CA GLN A 61 -3.35 3.89 18.99
C GLN A 61 -3.96 3.13 17.82
N VAL A 62 -4.07 3.77 16.65
CA VAL A 62 -4.50 3.10 15.41
C VAL A 62 -3.58 1.91 15.08
N ALA A 63 -2.26 2.13 15.11
CA ALA A 63 -1.28 1.09 14.80
C ALA A 63 -1.33 -0.09 15.78
N ARG A 64 -1.51 0.17 17.08
CA ARG A 64 -1.60 -0.87 18.12
C ARG A 64 -2.88 -1.68 17.98
N LEU A 65 -4.02 -1.03 17.73
CA LEU A 65 -5.29 -1.71 17.51
C LEU A 65 -5.26 -2.62 16.28
N ILE A 66 -4.62 -2.15 15.19
CA ILE A 66 -4.37 -2.98 14.00
C ILE A 66 -3.51 -4.20 14.35
N THR A 67 -2.39 -4.00 15.07
CA THR A 67 -1.55 -5.12 15.53
C THR A 67 -2.34 -6.13 16.39
N ALA A 68 -3.25 -5.66 17.24
CA ALA A 68 -4.06 -6.54 18.07
C ALA A 68 -5.05 -7.40 17.27
N ILE A 69 -5.69 -6.81 16.25
CA ILE A 69 -6.55 -7.55 15.31
C ILE A 69 -5.72 -8.55 14.51
N GLU A 70 -4.53 -8.16 14.06
CA GLU A 70 -3.61 -9.02 13.33
C GLU A 70 -3.14 -10.23 14.16
N LEU A 71 -2.89 -10.07 15.46
CA LEU A 71 -2.48 -11.16 16.33
C LEU A 71 -3.65 -12.07 16.75
N ALA A 72 -4.83 -11.51 17.00
CA ALA A 72 -6.02 -12.29 17.35
C ALA A 72 -6.56 -13.16 16.20
N GLN A 73 -6.15 -12.89 14.95
CA GLN A 73 -6.44 -13.77 13.83
C GLN A 73 -5.49 -14.98 13.77
N ASP A 74 -4.28 -14.85 14.32
CA ASP A 74 -3.30 -15.95 14.38
C ASP A 74 -3.46 -16.79 15.67
N GLU A 75 -3.83 -16.15 16.78
CA GLU A 75 -4.18 -16.78 18.05
C GLU A 75 -5.71 -16.95 18.11
N GLU A 76 -6.26 -18.13 17.79
CA GLU A 76 -7.69 -18.52 17.93
C GLU A 76 -8.26 -18.39 19.38
N SER A 77 -7.66 -17.57 20.25
CA SER A 77 -7.82 -17.61 21.71
C SER A 77 -8.08 -16.26 22.39
N LYS A 78 -8.15 -15.13 21.67
CA LYS A 78 -8.59 -13.84 22.23
C LYS A 78 -9.85 -13.36 21.53
N ASP A 79 -10.98 -13.47 22.23
CA ASP A 79 -12.26 -12.96 21.74
C ASP A 79 -12.27 -11.42 21.68
N LEU A 80 -11.79 -10.87 20.56
CA LEU A 80 -11.89 -9.45 20.21
C LEU A 80 -13.24 -9.11 19.57
N SER A 81 -14.22 -10.02 19.53
CA SER A 81 -15.51 -9.78 18.87
C SER A 81 -16.23 -8.54 19.41
N SER A 82 -16.20 -8.33 20.72
CA SER A 82 -16.79 -7.16 21.37
C SER A 82 -16.14 -5.85 20.90
N ILE A 83 -14.82 -5.84 20.71
CA ILE A 83 -14.07 -4.68 20.23
C ILE A 83 -14.32 -4.46 18.74
N LYS A 84 -14.29 -5.52 17.92
CA LYS A 84 -14.62 -5.45 16.49
C LYS A 84 -16.02 -4.89 16.25
N ASN A 85 -17.00 -5.32 17.03
CA ASN A 85 -18.37 -4.80 16.96
C ASN A 85 -18.44 -3.30 17.31
N LYS A 86 -17.72 -2.86 18.36
CA LYS A 86 -17.63 -1.43 18.70
C LYS A 86 -16.97 -0.61 17.59
N ILE A 87 -15.91 -1.13 16.97
CA ILE A 87 -15.22 -0.51 15.83
C ILE A 87 -16.20 -0.35 14.66
N LYS A 88 -16.87 -1.42 14.25
CA LYS A 88 -17.86 -1.41 13.16
C LYS A 88 -18.98 -0.40 13.42
N ASN A 89 -19.50 -0.36 14.64
CA ASN A 89 -20.52 0.63 15.02
C ASN A 89 -20.00 2.08 14.98
N LYS A 90 -18.73 2.32 15.31
CA LYS A 90 -18.10 3.64 15.23
C LYS A 90 -17.83 4.04 13.77
N ALA A 91 -17.33 3.11 12.95
CA ALA A 91 -17.10 3.29 11.52
C ALA A 91 -18.40 3.57 10.75
N ALA A 92 -19.51 2.96 11.14
CA ALA A 92 -20.82 3.18 10.53
C ALA A 92 -21.41 4.59 10.75
N LYS A 93 -20.83 5.42 11.65
CA LYS A 93 -21.33 6.77 11.93
C LYS A 93 -21.07 7.78 10.82
N LYS A 94 -20.08 7.53 9.97
CA LYS A 94 -19.69 8.41 8.85
C LYS A 94 -19.35 7.54 7.65
N THR A 95 -19.91 7.86 6.49
CA THR A 95 -19.48 7.24 5.24
C THR A 95 -18.12 7.80 4.86
N ILE A 96 -17.11 6.92 4.88
CA ILE A 96 -15.73 7.26 4.53
C ILE A 96 -15.40 6.45 3.28
N PRO A 97 -15.07 7.10 2.15
CA PRO A 97 -14.77 6.41 0.91
C PRO A 97 -13.51 5.55 1.03
N VAL A 98 -13.56 4.37 0.43
CA VAL A 98 -12.46 3.41 0.31
C VAL A 98 -12.12 3.23 -1.16
N ILE A 99 -10.88 3.59 -1.54
CA ILE A 99 -10.33 3.37 -2.87
C ILE A 99 -9.47 2.10 -2.85
N GLY A 100 -9.78 1.15 -3.71
CA GLY A 100 -8.95 -0.02 -3.99
C GLY A 100 -7.95 0.28 -5.11
N MET A 101 -6.67 0.16 -4.82
CA MET A 101 -5.59 0.29 -5.81
C MET A 101 -5.03 -1.10 -6.10
N THR A 102 -5.36 -1.66 -7.26
CA THR A 102 -4.89 -2.99 -7.68
C THR A 102 -4.26 -2.93 -9.06
N GLY A 103 -3.62 -4.01 -9.49
CA GLY A 103 -2.79 -4.00 -10.70
C GLY A 103 -1.61 -4.94 -10.65
N THR A 104 -1.04 -5.21 -11.83
CA THR A 104 0.06 -6.18 -11.98
C THR A 104 1.30 -5.76 -11.21
N GLY A 105 2.11 -6.75 -10.83
CA GLY A 105 3.38 -6.52 -10.14
C GLY A 105 4.29 -5.58 -10.95
N GLY A 106 4.76 -4.51 -10.31
CA GLY A 106 5.64 -3.53 -10.95
C GLY A 106 4.94 -2.52 -11.87
N ALA A 107 3.61 -2.49 -11.94
CA ALA A 107 2.86 -1.49 -12.72
C ALA A 107 3.02 -0.04 -12.22
N GLY A 108 3.52 0.13 -10.99
CA GLY A 108 3.74 1.45 -10.37
C GLY A 108 2.59 1.91 -9.47
N LYS A 109 1.81 0.97 -8.90
CA LYS A 109 0.73 1.25 -7.94
C LYS A 109 1.17 2.19 -6.82
N SER A 110 2.22 1.83 -6.09
CA SER A 110 2.69 2.61 -4.94
C SER A 110 3.19 4.00 -5.33
N SER A 111 3.82 4.14 -6.50
CA SER A 111 4.23 5.44 -7.04
C SER A 111 3.02 6.31 -7.41
N LEU A 112 2.01 5.71 -8.05
CA LEU A 112 0.76 6.39 -8.37
C LEU A 112 -0.01 6.78 -7.10
N THR A 113 -0.04 5.91 -6.09
CA THR A 113 -0.60 6.20 -4.77
C THR A 113 0.08 7.42 -4.16
N ASP A 114 1.42 7.45 -4.14
CA ASP A 114 2.20 8.58 -3.60
C ASP A 114 1.85 9.91 -4.28
N GLU A 115 1.80 9.89 -5.61
CA GLU A 115 1.46 11.05 -6.43
C GLU A 115 0.00 11.51 -6.27
N LEU A 116 -0.93 10.58 -6.08
CA LEU A 116 -2.33 10.88 -5.78
C LEU A 116 -2.45 11.54 -4.40
N ILE A 117 -1.78 10.99 -3.39
CA ILE A 117 -1.73 11.56 -2.03
C ILE A 117 -1.15 12.97 -2.07
N LEU A 118 -0.05 13.17 -2.78
CA LEU A 118 0.57 14.48 -2.94
C LEU A 118 -0.40 15.53 -3.49
N ARG A 119 -1.21 15.17 -4.50
CA ARG A 119 -2.24 16.06 -5.07
C ARG A 119 -3.35 16.34 -4.07
N LEU A 120 -3.91 15.30 -3.44
CA LEU A 120 -4.96 15.44 -2.43
C LEU A 120 -4.53 16.34 -1.26
N LEU A 121 -3.30 16.17 -0.78
CA LEU A 121 -2.75 16.98 0.31
C LEU A 121 -2.55 18.46 -0.06
N ARG A 122 -2.33 18.76 -1.34
CA ARG A 122 -2.19 20.13 -1.88
C ARG A 122 -3.55 20.79 -2.08
N ASP A 123 -4.50 20.04 -2.64
CA ASP A 123 -5.80 20.58 -3.03
C ASP A 123 -6.80 20.65 -1.87
N ILE A 124 -6.66 19.76 -0.87
CA ILE A 124 -7.57 19.66 0.27
C ILE A 124 -6.76 19.82 1.57
N LYS A 125 -6.91 20.98 2.23
CA LYS A 125 -6.10 21.34 3.40
C LYS A 125 -6.32 20.42 4.60
N ASP A 126 -7.56 20.05 4.89
CA ASP A 126 -7.92 19.35 6.13
C ASP A 126 -8.18 17.85 5.94
N ILE A 127 -7.82 17.27 4.78
CA ILE A 127 -8.03 15.84 4.53
C ILE A 127 -7.09 14.99 5.39
N HIS A 128 -7.63 13.97 6.05
CA HIS A 128 -6.85 12.91 6.68
C HIS A 128 -6.96 11.61 5.87
N ILE A 129 -5.83 11.04 5.46
CA ILE A 129 -5.80 9.87 4.57
C ILE A 129 -5.14 8.69 5.27
N ALA A 130 -5.79 7.52 5.22
CA ALA A 130 -5.21 6.25 5.63
C ALA A 130 -4.84 5.42 4.41
N ILE A 131 -3.62 4.89 4.38
CA ILE A 131 -3.11 4.01 3.33
C ILE A 131 -2.82 2.65 3.96
N ILE A 132 -3.41 1.60 3.40
CA ILE A 132 -3.18 0.21 3.80
C ILE A 132 -2.61 -0.48 2.57
N SER A 133 -1.29 -0.75 2.56
CA SER A 133 -0.66 -1.47 1.44
C SER A 133 -0.38 -2.92 1.84
N CYS A 134 -0.57 -3.81 0.88
CA CYS A 134 -0.46 -5.25 1.06
C CYS A 134 0.69 -5.80 0.23
N ASP A 135 1.68 -6.40 0.90
CA ASP A 135 2.83 -7.02 0.27
C ASP A 135 2.78 -8.56 0.41
N PRO A 136 3.24 -9.32 -0.61
CA PRO A 136 3.20 -10.77 -0.58
C PRO A 136 4.19 -11.35 0.44
N SER A 137 3.74 -12.35 1.20
CA SER A 137 4.61 -13.12 2.11
C SER A 137 5.36 -14.25 1.40
N ARG A 138 6.60 -14.51 1.81
CA ARG A 138 7.40 -15.62 1.30
C ARG A 138 7.04 -16.91 2.03
N ARG A 139 6.28 -17.80 1.37
CA ARG A 139 5.83 -19.08 1.94
C ARG A 139 6.95 -19.95 2.54
N LYS A 140 8.13 -19.97 1.91
CA LYS A 140 9.26 -20.80 2.35
C LYS A 140 9.88 -20.34 3.67
N THR A 141 9.89 -19.03 3.92
CA THR A 141 10.59 -18.43 5.07
C THR A 141 9.63 -17.87 6.12
N GLY A 142 8.35 -17.75 5.83
CA GLY A 142 7.34 -17.16 6.71
C GLY A 142 7.35 -15.62 6.80
N GLY A 143 8.50 -14.98 6.53
CA GLY A 143 8.63 -13.52 6.49
C GLY A 143 8.11 -12.85 5.21
N ALA A 144 8.08 -11.52 5.21
CA ALA A 144 7.71 -10.68 4.07
C ALA A 144 8.68 -9.50 3.93
N LEU A 145 8.87 -9.02 2.70
CA LEU A 145 9.52 -7.74 2.45
C LEU A 145 8.42 -6.72 2.19
N LEU A 146 8.14 -5.87 3.17
CA LEU A 146 7.12 -4.83 3.08
C LEU A 146 7.70 -3.62 2.32
N GLY A 147 7.68 -3.71 1.00
CA GLY A 147 8.45 -2.86 0.10
C GLY A 147 7.76 -1.57 -0.30
N ASP A 148 6.43 -1.51 -0.29
CA ASP A 148 5.70 -0.39 -0.89
C ASP A 148 6.01 0.96 -0.23
N ARG A 149 6.25 0.97 1.09
CA ARG A 149 6.59 2.19 1.84
C ARG A 149 7.85 2.88 1.32
N ILE A 150 8.81 2.16 0.76
CA ILE A 150 10.05 2.77 0.23
C ILE A 150 9.80 3.67 -0.98
N ARG A 151 8.63 3.55 -1.62
CA ARG A 151 8.24 4.36 -2.78
C ARG A 151 7.46 5.62 -2.41
N MET A 152 7.08 5.77 -1.15
CA MET A 152 6.17 6.79 -0.68
C MET A 152 6.94 7.99 -0.12
N ASN A 153 6.96 9.12 -0.85
CA ASN A 153 7.62 10.36 -0.44
C ASN A 153 6.65 11.36 0.21
N ALA A 154 5.38 11.34 -0.17
CA ALA A 154 4.35 12.28 0.27
C ALA A 154 3.71 11.91 1.63
N ILE A 155 4.06 10.76 2.19
CA ILE A 155 3.47 10.24 3.44
C ILE A 155 4.04 10.88 4.70
N ASP A 156 5.13 11.66 4.61
CA ASP A 156 5.67 12.43 5.74
C ASP A 156 4.80 13.66 6.04
N SER A 157 3.60 13.38 6.52
CA SER A 157 2.57 14.37 6.82
C SER A 157 1.78 13.93 8.05
N PRO A 158 1.47 14.86 9.00
CA PRO A 158 0.60 14.54 10.12
C PRO A 158 -0.79 14.09 9.67
N ARG A 159 -1.21 14.47 8.45
CA ARG A 159 -2.50 14.11 7.84
C ARG A 159 -2.54 12.71 7.21
N VAL A 160 -1.40 12.05 7.04
CA VAL A 160 -1.33 10.73 6.39
C VAL A 160 -0.93 9.66 7.39
N TYR A 161 -1.67 8.56 7.40
CA TYR A 161 -1.30 7.34 8.10
C TYR A 161 -1.07 6.23 7.07
N MET A 162 0.01 5.48 7.20
CA MET A 162 0.27 4.33 6.35
C MET A 162 0.55 3.10 7.21
N ARG A 163 -0.09 1.98 6.89
CA ARG A 163 0.18 0.65 7.43
C ARG A 163 0.52 -0.29 6.29
N SER A 164 1.62 -1.02 6.42
CA SER A 164 1.99 -2.09 5.50
C SER A 164 1.60 -3.42 6.14
N LEU A 165 0.91 -4.26 5.39
CA LEU A 165 0.44 -5.57 5.82
C LEU A 165 1.06 -6.65 4.93
N ALA A 166 1.33 -7.80 5.52
CA ALA A 166 1.75 -8.98 4.78
C ALA A 166 0.53 -9.87 4.48
N THR A 167 0.48 -10.51 3.32
CA THR A 167 -0.60 -11.48 3.02
C THR A 167 -0.59 -12.72 3.94
N ARG A 168 0.53 -12.99 4.61
CA ARG A 168 0.77 -14.12 5.52
C ARG A 168 0.40 -15.46 4.89
N ARG A 169 -0.62 -16.14 5.44
CA ARG A 169 -1.14 -17.43 5.00
C ARG A 169 -2.21 -17.30 3.91
N SER A 170 -2.59 -16.08 3.54
CA SER A 170 -3.58 -15.87 2.48
C SER A 170 -3.06 -16.41 1.16
N LEU A 171 -3.92 -17.14 0.45
CA LEU A 171 -3.67 -17.56 -0.92
C LEU A 171 -3.98 -16.44 -1.92
N THR A 172 -4.57 -15.33 -1.45
CA THR A 172 -5.00 -14.19 -2.26
C THR A 172 -4.02 -13.01 -2.11
N GLU A 173 -4.24 -12.00 -2.95
CA GLU A 173 -3.54 -10.72 -3.03
C GLU A 173 -3.84 -9.78 -1.85
N ILE A 174 -4.82 -10.12 -1.01
CA ILE A 174 -5.20 -9.36 0.19
C ILE A 174 -5.01 -10.21 1.47
N PRO A 175 -4.57 -9.59 2.58
CA PRO A 175 -4.60 -10.20 3.90
C PRO A 175 -6.04 -10.43 4.40
N VAL A 176 -6.27 -11.53 5.11
CA VAL A 176 -7.58 -11.83 5.75
C VAL A 176 -8.04 -10.73 6.71
N VAL A 177 -7.08 -10.02 7.34
CA VAL A 177 -7.33 -8.91 8.27
C VAL A 177 -7.75 -7.62 7.60
N LEU A 178 -7.59 -7.48 6.27
CA LEU A 178 -7.79 -6.20 5.56
C LEU A 178 -9.17 -5.56 5.83
N PRO A 179 -10.29 -6.29 5.80
CA PRO A 179 -11.60 -5.71 6.10
C PRO A 179 -11.67 -5.11 7.52
N ASP A 180 -11.15 -5.83 8.52
CA ASP A 180 -11.10 -5.34 9.91
C ASP A 180 -10.22 -4.09 10.03
N VAL A 181 -9.09 -4.04 9.30
CA VAL A 181 -8.17 -2.89 9.31
C VAL A 181 -8.80 -1.66 8.65
N ILE A 182 -9.54 -1.83 7.55
CA ILE A 182 -10.32 -0.76 6.91
C ILE A 182 -11.33 -0.19 7.91
N GLU A 183 -12.04 -1.04 8.65
CA GLU A 183 -12.99 -0.60 9.67
C GLU A 183 -12.32 0.14 10.84
N VAL A 184 -11.12 -0.25 11.25
CA VAL A 184 -10.35 0.49 12.27
C VAL A 184 -10.04 1.91 11.82
N VAL A 185 -9.51 2.10 10.61
CA VAL A 185 -9.16 3.43 10.12
C VAL A 185 -10.42 4.27 9.87
N LYS A 186 -11.52 3.66 9.41
CA LYS A 186 -12.81 4.34 9.33
C LYS A 186 -13.30 4.81 10.71
N ALA A 187 -13.26 3.93 11.71
CA ALA A 187 -13.62 4.26 13.09
C ALA A 187 -12.70 5.33 13.73
N ALA A 188 -11.44 5.43 13.28
CA ALA A 188 -10.51 6.48 13.68
C ALA A 188 -10.84 7.85 13.06
N GLY A 189 -11.73 7.91 12.08
CA GLY A 189 -12.19 9.18 11.48
C GLY A 189 -11.22 9.76 10.46
N PHE A 190 -10.52 8.91 9.70
CA PHE A 190 -9.90 9.35 8.45
C PHE A 190 -10.99 9.74 7.43
N ASP A 191 -10.66 10.61 6.49
CA ASP A 191 -11.59 11.10 5.47
C ASP A 191 -11.53 10.30 4.17
N LEU A 192 -10.44 9.57 3.95
CA LEU A 192 -10.23 8.70 2.81
C LEU A 192 -9.38 7.49 3.23
N VAL A 193 -9.74 6.31 2.74
CA VAL A 193 -8.94 5.09 2.86
C VAL A 193 -8.47 4.67 1.48
N ILE A 194 -7.18 4.38 1.32
CA ILE A 194 -6.63 3.74 0.12
C ILE A 194 -6.12 2.35 0.53
N ALA A 195 -6.71 1.31 -0.05
CA ALA A 195 -6.29 -0.07 0.11
C ALA A 195 -5.51 -0.51 -1.15
N GLU A 196 -4.21 -0.65 -1.05
CA GLU A 196 -3.34 -1.12 -2.14
C GLU A 196 -3.09 -2.62 -1.98
N THR A 197 -3.37 -3.39 -3.03
CA THR A 197 -3.16 -4.84 -3.06
C THR A 197 -1.73 -5.20 -3.44
N ALA A 198 -1.35 -6.45 -3.17
CA ALA A 198 -0.13 -7.00 -3.75
C ALA A 198 -0.20 -7.00 -5.29
N GLY A 199 0.92 -7.17 -5.97
CA GLY A 199 0.90 -7.39 -7.42
C GLY A 199 -0.01 -8.58 -7.78
N ILE A 200 -1.04 -8.32 -8.58
CA ILE A 200 -2.04 -9.33 -8.93
C ILE A 200 -1.75 -10.03 -10.26
N GLY A 201 -2.26 -11.26 -10.39
CA GLY A 201 -2.40 -11.97 -11.65
C GLY A 201 -3.61 -11.50 -12.46
N GLN A 202 -3.93 -12.24 -13.52
CA GLN A 202 -5.01 -11.86 -14.44
C GLN A 202 -6.42 -12.16 -13.89
N GLY A 203 -6.59 -13.14 -12.99
CA GLY A 203 -7.88 -13.58 -12.45
C GLY A 203 -8.16 -13.19 -11.00
N ASP A 204 -7.39 -12.25 -10.45
CA ASP A 204 -7.47 -11.83 -9.05
C ASP A 204 -8.29 -10.55 -8.94
N SER A 205 -9.37 -10.56 -8.17
CA SER A 205 -10.34 -9.44 -8.09
C SER A 205 -10.90 -9.19 -6.68
N SER A 206 -10.30 -9.80 -5.66
CA SER A 206 -10.88 -9.85 -4.31
C SER A 206 -10.98 -8.50 -3.59
N VAL A 207 -10.28 -7.47 -4.07
CA VAL A 207 -10.37 -6.12 -3.50
C VAL A 207 -11.71 -5.44 -3.76
N ILE A 208 -12.45 -5.82 -4.82
CA ILE A 208 -13.68 -5.16 -5.25
C ILE A 208 -14.74 -5.19 -4.14
N ASP A 209 -14.87 -6.31 -3.45
CA ASP A 209 -15.88 -6.50 -2.41
C ASP A 209 -15.63 -5.64 -1.15
N LEU A 210 -14.46 -4.97 -1.07
CA LEU A 210 -14.01 -4.21 0.10
C LEU A 210 -13.99 -2.70 -0.12
N VAL A 211 -14.22 -2.22 -1.35
CA VAL A 211 -13.95 -0.83 -1.72
C VAL A 211 -15.15 -0.18 -2.41
N ASP A 212 -15.26 1.14 -2.28
CA ASP A 212 -16.31 1.93 -2.93
C ASP A 212 -15.93 2.32 -4.36
N LEU A 213 -14.62 2.39 -4.65
CA LEU A 213 -14.07 2.69 -5.97
C LEU A 213 -12.81 1.87 -6.19
N SER A 214 -12.71 1.25 -7.35
CA SER A 214 -11.59 0.40 -7.75
C SER A 214 -10.78 1.01 -8.89
N ILE A 215 -9.46 1.04 -8.72
CA ILE A 215 -8.49 1.51 -9.71
C ILE A 215 -7.61 0.33 -10.11
N TYR A 216 -7.66 -0.05 -11.37
CA TYR A 216 -6.75 -1.03 -11.96
C TYR A 216 -5.59 -0.35 -12.66
N VAL A 217 -4.38 -0.54 -12.14
CA VAL A 217 -3.15 0.01 -12.69
C VAL A 217 -2.44 -1.05 -13.51
N MET A 218 -2.19 -0.75 -14.77
CA MET A 218 -1.44 -1.59 -15.68
C MET A 218 -0.36 -0.80 -16.39
N THR A 219 0.55 -1.51 -17.05
CA THR A 219 1.49 -0.87 -17.99
C THR A 219 1.01 -1.09 -19.42
N SER A 220 1.62 -0.39 -20.35
CA SER A 220 1.39 -0.59 -21.77
C SER A 220 1.91 -1.91 -22.34
N GLU A 221 2.66 -2.69 -21.57
CA GLU A 221 3.29 -3.94 -22.00
C GLU A 221 2.34 -5.14 -21.74
N PHE A 222 1.09 -5.05 -22.22
CA PHE A 222 0.07 -6.09 -22.03
C PHE A 222 0.05 -7.19 -23.09
N GLY A 223 0.98 -7.15 -24.05
CA GLY A 223 1.09 -8.14 -25.13
C GLY A 223 0.03 -7.94 -26.23
N ALA A 224 -0.51 -9.05 -26.74
CA ALA A 224 -1.57 -9.01 -27.75
C ALA A 224 -2.89 -8.47 -27.15
N ALA A 225 -3.72 -7.80 -27.94
CA ALA A 225 -5.00 -7.25 -27.47
C ALA A 225 -5.92 -8.32 -26.85
N SER A 226 -5.88 -9.56 -27.34
CA SER A 226 -6.64 -10.69 -26.79
C SER A 226 -6.21 -11.13 -25.38
N GLN A 227 -5.10 -10.60 -24.84
CA GLN A 227 -4.73 -10.81 -23.45
C GLN A 227 -5.53 -9.91 -22.50
N LEU A 228 -6.06 -8.79 -22.98
CA LEU A 228 -6.92 -7.91 -22.18
C LEU A 228 -8.23 -8.62 -21.81
N GLU A 229 -8.79 -9.41 -22.72
CA GLU A 229 -10.01 -10.22 -22.49
C GLU A 229 -9.88 -11.26 -21.36
N LYS A 230 -8.66 -11.50 -20.86
CA LYS A 230 -8.40 -12.48 -19.79
C LYS A 230 -8.17 -11.84 -18.42
N ILE A 231 -8.19 -10.50 -18.35
CA ILE A 231 -7.93 -9.77 -17.12
C ILE A 231 -9.27 -9.45 -16.48
N ASP A 232 -9.65 -10.24 -15.48
CA ASP A 232 -10.93 -10.12 -14.78
C ASP A 232 -11.13 -8.70 -14.22
N MET A 233 -10.08 -8.08 -13.67
CA MET A 233 -10.16 -6.72 -13.14
C MET A 233 -10.62 -5.66 -14.15
N LEU A 234 -10.46 -5.88 -15.45
CA LEU A 234 -10.93 -4.93 -16.47
C LEU A 234 -12.46 -4.87 -16.53
N ASP A 235 -13.15 -5.96 -16.19
CA ASP A 235 -14.60 -6.00 -16.15
C ASP A 235 -15.17 -5.28 -14.92
N PHE A 236 -14.38 -5.20 -13.84
CA PHE A 236 -14.84 -4.68 -12.56
C PHE A 236 -14.32 -3.27 -12.22
N ALA A 237 -13.10 -2.92 -12.65
CA ALA A 237 -12.41 -1.70 -12.25
C ALA A 237 -13.14 -0.43 -12.68
N ASP A 238 -13.49 0.45 -11.75
CA ASP A 238 -14.16 1.73 -12.06
C ASP A 238 -13.26 2.64 -12.92
N ILE A 239 -11.96 2.62 -12.64
CA ILE A 239 -10.94 3.38 -13.36
C ILE A 239 -9.81 2.44 -13.79
N VAL A 240 -9.41 2.53 -15.06
CA VAL A 240 -8.21 1.86 -15.57
C VAL A 240 -7.12 2.90 -15.81
N VAL A 241 -5.97 2.71 -15.15
CA VAL A 241 -4.79 3.57 -15.32
C VAL A 241 -3.73 2.82 -16.11
N VAL A 242 -3.36 3.35 -17.27
CA VAL A 242 -2.22 2.88 -18.04
C VAL A 242 -1.01 3.71 -17.63
N ASN A 243 -0.27 3.20 -16.64
CA ASN A 243 0.93 3.82 -16.11
C ASN A 243 2.17 3.52 -16.99
N LYS A 244 3.26 4.24 -16.74
CA LYS A 244 4.52 4.22 -17.50
C LYS A 244 4.30 4.58 -18.97
N PHE A 245 3.39 5.52 -19.19
CA PHE A 245 2.94 5.90 -20.52
C PHE A 245 4.05 6.49 -21.39
N GLU A 246 5.14 6.97 -20.80
CA GLU A 246 6.33 7.43 -21.51
C GLU A 246 6.93 6.35 -22.42
N LYS A 247 6.84 5.05 -22.07
CA LYS A 247 7.31 3.96 -22.92
C LYS A 247 6.57 3.88 -24.25
N LEU A 248 5.24 3.97 -24.19
CA LEU A 248 4.36 4.02 -25.35
C LEU A 248 4.60 5.27 -26.19
N TYR A 249 4.71 6.41 -25.52
CA TYR A 249 4.97 7.69 -26.18
C TYR A 249 6.29 7.66 -26.96
N MET A 250 7.37 7.13 -26.37
CA MET A 250 8.66 6.99 -27.05
C MET A 250 8.61 6.01 -28.23
N ALA A 251 7.92 4.88 -28.11
CA ALA A 251 7.71 3.95 -29.22
C ALA A 251 6.96 4.60 -30.40
N SER A 252 6.00 5.48 -30.10
CA SER A 252 5.26 6.23 -31.13
C SER A 252 6.07 7.29 -31.85
N LEU A 253 7.06 7.90 -31.18
CA LEU A 253 7.94 8.89 -31.77
C LEU A 253 8.97 8.27 -32.73
N ILE A 254 9.36 7.01 -32.49
CA ILE A 254 10.33 6.27 -33.30
C ILE A 254 9.66 5.60 -34.51
N GLY A 255 8.39 5.18 -34.39
CA GLY A 255 7.61 4.61 -35.50
C GLY A 255 6.89 5.69 -36.31
N ARG A 256 7.10 5.75 -37.63
CA ARG A 256 6.43 6.68 -38.58
C ARG A 256 4.89 6.50 -38.73
N ASN A 257 4.18 6.00 -37.73
CA ASN A 257 2.72 5.91 -37.74
C ASN A 257 2.13 6.95 -36.78
N ARG A 258 1.67 8.07 -37.36
CA ARG A 258 0.92 9.15 -36.70
C ARG A 258 -0.53 8.74 -36.40
N TYR A 259 -0.77 7.59 -35.78
CA TYR A 259 -2.05 7.41 -35.10
C TYR A 259 -1.92 8.10 -33.74
N PRO A 260 -2.78 9.06 -33.39
CA PRO A 260 -2.73 9.64 -32.06
C PRO A 260 -2.91 8.48 -31.07
N LEU A 261 -1.89 8.16 -30.26
CA LEU A 261 -1.88 7.01 -29.36
C LEU A 261 -3.12 6.93 -28.47
N TYR A 262 -3.67 8.10 -28.14
CA TYR A 262 -4.95 8.29 -27.47
C TYR A 262 -6.11 7.59 -28.20
N SER A 263 -6.17 7.64 -29.54
CA SER A 263 -7.25 7.02 -30.30
C SER A 263 -7.15 5.50 -30.35
N PHE A 264 -5.95 4.90 -30.28
CA PHE A 264 -5.78 3.44 -30.27
C PHE A 264 -6.10 2.83 -28.91
N LEU A 265 -5.66 3.48 -27.82
CA LEU A 265 -6.03 3.05 -26.47
C LEU A 265 -7.51 3.31 -26.19
N ASN A 266 -8.06 4.45 -26.64
CA ASN A 266 -9.50 4.61 -26.62
C ASN A 266 -10.18 3.57 -27.51
N SER A 267 -9.85 3.37 -28.78
CA SER A 267 -10.59 2.36 -29.57
C SER A 267 -10.48 0.96 -28.99
N SER A 268 -9.30 0.47 -28.60
CA SER A 268 -9.16 -0.92 -28.16
C SER A 268 -9.55 -1.19 -26.70
N ILE A 269 -9.43 -0.21 -25.79
CA ILE A 269 -9.82 -0.37 -24.38
C ILE A 269 -11.22 0.21 -24.13
N TYR A 270 -11.57 1.33 -24.75
CA TYR A 270 -12.89 1.94 -24.65
C TYR A 270 -13.95 1.15 -25.43
N ASP A 271 -13.65 0.58 -26.62
CA ASP A 271 -14.61 -0.31 -27.31
C ASP A 271 -14.80 -1.64 -26.58
N LEU A 272 -13.80 -2.06 -25.79
CA LEU A 272 -13.89 -3.28 -24.99
C LEU A 272 -14.65 -3.06 -23.66
N MET A 273 -14.56 -1.87 -23.05
CA MET A 273 -15.00 -1.68 -21.66
C MET A 273 -15.96 -0.52 -21.40
N HIS A 274 -16.10 0.47 -22.28
CA HIS A 274 -16.92 1.68 -22.03
C HIS A 274 -16.60 2.42 -20.70
N ARG A 275 -15.36 2.35 -20.20
CA ARG A 275 -14.94 2.90 -18.90
C ARG A 275 -13.90 4.01 -19.04
N THR A 276 -13.65 4.76 -17.95
CA THR A 276 -12.66 5.83 -17.93
C THR A 276 -11.25 5.25 -17.91
N VAL A 277 -10.52 5.43 -19.02
CA VAL A 277 -9.11 5.07 -19.16
C VAL A 277 -8.26 6.32 -19.01
N VAL A 278 -7.33 6.31 -18.05
CA VAL A 278 -6.44 7.44 -17.77
C VAL A 278 -4.99 7.05 -18.11
N PRO A 279 -4.38 7.66 -19.13
CA PRO A 279 -2.94 7.52 -19.34
C PRO A 279 -2.19 8.32 -18.27
N TYR A 280 -1.18 7.71 -17.65
CA TYR A 280 -0.38 8.36 -16.61
C TYR A 280 1.13 8.21 -16.86
N MET A 281 1.87 9.32 -16.70
CA MET A 281 3.33 9.37 -16.80
C MET A 281 3.94 9.66 -15.43
N ASP A 282 4.89 8.84 -15.01
CA ASP A 282 5.56 8.94 -13.70
C ASP A 282 6.64 10.06 -13.62
N TYR A 283 6.86 10.88 -14.68
CA TYR A 283 7.87 11.95 -14.67
C TYR A 283 7.45 13.27 -15.34
N PHE A 284 7.60 14.38 -14.60
CA PHE A 284 7.78 15.72 -15.16
C PHE A 284 9.25 15.92 -15.54
N HIS A 285 9.54 16.06 -16.84
CA HIS A 285 10.79 16.70 -17.27
C HIS A 285 10.63 18.22 -17.05
N PRO A 286 11.61 18.96 -16.48
CA PRO A 286 11.48 20.41 -16.20
C PRO A 286 11.41 21.32 -17.44
N GLY A 287 11.22 20.77 -18.64
CA GLY A 287 11.43 21.46 -19.91
C GLY A 287 10.21 21.65 -20.81
N PHE A 288 9.03 21.20 -20.42
CA PHE A 288 7.83 21.36 -21.26
C PHE A 288 6.89 22.41 -20.67
N SER A 289 7.11 23.68 -21.03
CA SER A 289 6.02 24.65 -21.04
C SER A 289 5.06 24.22 -22.15
N ALA A 290 3.80 23.96 -21.82
CA ALA A 290 2.74 23.93 -22.81
C ALA A 290 2.67 25.32 -23.44
N ALA A 291 3.25 25.47 -24.64
CA ALA A 291 2.94 26.61 -25.49
C ALA A 291 1.47 26.48 -25.87
N SER A 292 0.64 27.26 -25.20
CA SER A 292 -0.66 27.67 -25.72
C SER A 292 -0.44 28.33 -27.09
N GLY A 293 -1.11 27.84 -28.12
CA GLY A 293 -1.12 28.52 -29.40
C GLY A 293 -2.07 27.90 -30.41
N GLY A 294 -3.15 28.65 -30.71
CA GLY A 294 -3.78 28.73 -32.02
C GLY A 294 -4.78 27.66 -32.39
#